data_AF-A0A368EZF0-F1
#
_entry.id   AF-A0A368EZF0-F1
#
_cell.length_a   1.000
_cell.length_b   1.000
_cell.length_c   1.000
_cell.angle_alpha   90.00
_cell.angle_beta   90.00
_cell.angle_gamma   90.00
#
_symmetry.space_group_name_H-M   'P 1'
#
loop_
_entity.id
_entity.type
_entity.pdbx_description
1 polymer ?
#
loop_
_entity_poly.entity_id
_entity_poly.type
_entity_poly.pdbx_seq_one_letter_code
_entity_poly.pdbx_strand_id
1 'polypeptide(L)'
;MLSARIVDDAENFPQFKGMLIGNGCMDDRLQYNSLIGYNYDHGFIDENQYRLAMDFCCSDNSTSGCDFYEMSQDNETICYNESLALYNANGDTNLDPFFLYYTCRLDEPDPVVSMSSVVLRTHYKKVGYEQTCSH
;
A
#
# COMPACT_ATOMS: atom_id res chain seq x y z
N MET A 1 -2.36 15.30 -13.81
CA MET A 1 -1.61 15.79 -12.64
C MET A 1 -1.55 17.31 -12.65
N LEU A 2 -1.62 17.98 -11.50
CA LEU A 2 -1.54 19.45 -11.39
C LEU A 2 -0.21 20.01 -11.94
N SER A 3 0.89 19.30 -11.69
CA SER A 3 2.23 19.64 -12.21
C SER A 3 2.26 19.83 -13.73
N ALA A 4 1.48 19.04 -14.48
CA ALA A 4 1.39 19.16 -15.94
C ALA A 4 0.69 20.45 -16.39
N ARG A 5 -0.07 21.12 -15.51
CA ARG A 5 -0.62 22.45 -15.79
C ARG A 5 0.33 23.56 -15.38
N ILE A 6 1.00 23.39 -14.23
CA ILE A 6 1.95 24.37 -13.69
C ILE A 6 3.19 24.52 -14.58
N VAL A 7 3.66 23.43 -15.19
CA VAL A 7 4.86 23.46 -16.06
C VAL A 7 4.69 24.38 -17.28
N ASP A 8 3.44 24.56 -17.75
CA ASP A 8 3.12 25.40 -18.90
C ASP A 8 2.77 26.84 -18.49
N ASP A 9 2.62 27.13 -17.19
CA ASP A 9 2.23 28.43 -16.66
C ASP A 9 3.45 29.21 -16.16
N ALA A 10 4.29 29.65 -17.10
CA ALA A 10 5.48 30.44 -16.79
C ALA A 10 5.16 31.86 -16.28
N GLU A 11 3.94 32.35 -16.48
CA GLU A 11 3.51 33.66 -15.99
C GLU A 11 3.27 33.63 -14.48
N ASN A 12 2.51 32.65 -13.98
CA ASN A 12 2.22 32.53 -12.55
C ASN A 12 3.25 31.69 -11.79
N PHE A 13 3.94 30.76 -12.44
CA PHE A 13 4.90 29.85 -11.83
C PHE A 13 6.27 29.81 -12.54
N PRO A 14 6.95 30.97 -12.74
CA PRO A 14 8.20 31.07 -13.51
C PRO A 14 9.39 30.27 -12.94
N GLN A 15 9.30 29.85 -11.67
CA GLN A 15 10.37 29.13 -10.97
C GLN A 15 9.97 27.71 -10.56
N PHE A 16 8.91 27.13 -11.13
CA PHE A 16 8.57 25.74 -10.85
C PHE A 16 9.76 24.81 -11.18
N LYS A 17 10.24 24.06 -10.18
CA LYS A 17 11.41 23.19 -10.30
C LYS A 17 11.08 21.71 -10.43
N GLY A 18 9.85 21.32 -10.10
CA GLY A 18 9.41 19.94 -10.19
C GLY A 18 8.41 19.58 -9.09
N MET A 19 8.12 18.28 -9.03
CA MET A 19 7.20 17.68 -8.08
C MET A 19 7.83 16.46 -7.43
N LEU A 20 7.37 16.10 -6.24
CA LEU A 20 7.68 14.85 -5.57
C LEU A 20 6.37 14.14 -5.24
N ILE A 21 6.33 12.83 -5.47
CA ILE A 21 5.19 11.97 -5.13
C ILE A 21 5.74 10.89 -4.20
N GLY A 22 5.23 10.85 -2.97
CA GLY A 22 5.51 9.78 -2.02
C GLY A 22 4.31 8.85 -1.94
N ASN A 23 4.54 7.55 -2.08
CA ASN A 23 3.54 6.47 -1.95
C ASN A 23 2.19 6.79 -2.64
N GLY A 24 2.24 7.44 -3.81
CA GLY A 24 1.03 7.87 -4.53
C GLY A 24 0.52 6.80 -5.50
N CYS A 25 -0.77 6.88 -5.82
CA CYS A 25 -1.38 6.11 -6.90
C CYS A 25 -0.89 6.66 -8.25
N MET A 26 -0.12 5.84 -8.98
CA MET A 26 0.49 6.21 -10.27
C MET A 26 -0.13 5.44 -11.44
N ASP A 27 -0.33 4.14 -11.23
CA ASP A 27 -0.93 3.22 -12.20
C ASP A 27 -1.69 2.15 -11.41
N ASP A 28 -2.99 2.03 -11.69
CA ASP A 28 -3.88 1.17 -10.91
C ASP A 28 -3.55 -0.31 -11.09
N ARG A 29 -3.14 -0.72 -12.30
CA ARG A 29 -2.80 -2.11 -12.61
C ARG A 29 -1.50 -2.52 -11.93
N LEU A 30 -0.47 -1.69 -12.02
CA LEU A 30 0.79 -1.92 -11.31
C LEU A 30 0.59 -1.88 -9.79
N GLN A 31 -0.21 -0.95 -9.28
CA GLN A 31 -0.52 -0.88 -7.85
C GLN A 31 -1.24 -2.16 -7.39
N TYR A 32 -2.27 -2.59 -8.11
CA TYR A 32 -3.04 -3.78 -7.76
C TYR A 32 -2.18 -5.05 -7.76
N ASN A 33 -1.47 -5.30 -8.86
CA ASN A 33 -0.62 -6.49 -9.00
C ASN A 33 0.52 -6.50 -7.97
N SER A 34 1.17 -5.36 -7.73
CA SER A 34 2.27 -5.28 -6.75
C SER A 34 1.79 -5.36 -5.30
N LEU A 35 0.58 -4.92 -4.99
CA LEU A 35 0.03 -5.04 -3.63
C LEU A 35 -0.20 -6.49 -3.24
N ILE A 36 -0.63 -7.35 -4.17
CA ILE A 36 -0.76 -8.79 -3.90
C ILE A 36 0.60 -9.42 -3.57
N GLY A 37 1.64 -9.09 -4.33
CA GLY A 37 3.01 -9.52 -4.02
C GLY A 37 3.47 -9.00 -2.66
N TYR A 38 3.23 -7.73 -2.36
CA TYR A 38 3.49 -7.15 -1.04
C TYR A 38 2.76 -7.91 0.06
N ASN A 39 1.47 -8.20 -0.11
CA ASN A 39 0.65 -8.91 0.87
C ASN A 39 1.20 -10.31 1.15
N TYR A 40 1.64 -11.03 0.10
CA TYR A 40 2.25 -12.35 0.22
C TYR A 40 3.62 -12.28 0.92
N ASP A 41 4.53 -11.42 0.45
CA ASP A 41 5.89 -11.30 0.99
C ASP A 41 5.92 -10.78 2.45
N HIS A 42 4.85 -10.11 2.89
CA HIS A 42 4.70 -9.60 4.25
C HIS A 42 3.80 -10.49 5.14
N GLY A 43 3.39 -11.66 4.66
CA GLY A 43 2.75 -12.70 5.45
C GLY A 43 1.26 -12.48 5.74
N PHE A 44 0.58 -11.63 4.95
CA PHE A 44 -0.88 -11.47 5.05
C PHE A 44 -1.64 -12.59 4.34
N ILE A 45 -0.99 -13.29 3.41
CA ILE A 45 -1.58 -14.35 2.59
C ILE A 45 -0.92 -15.69 2.94
N ASP A 46 -1.74 -16.73 3.13
CA ASP A 46 -1.25 -18.09 3.32
C ASP A 46 -0.63 -18.65 2.02
N GLU A 47 0.49 -19.38 2.15
CA GLU A 47 1.18 -20.00 1.01
C GLU A 47 0.25 -20.85 0.15
N ASN A 48 -0.62 -21.65 0.77
CA ASN A 48 -1.49 -22.56 0.02
C ASN A 48 -2.54 -21.76 -0.74
N GLN A 49 -3.12 -20.72 -0.12
CA GLN A 49 -4.08 -19.84 -0.79
C GLN A 49 -3.43 -19.16 -1.99
N TYR A 50 -2.23 -18.61 -1.81
CA TYR A 50 -1.50 -17.95 -2.88
C TYR A 50 -1.19 -18.92 -4.03
N ARG A 51 -0.66 -20.11 -3.74
CA ARG A 51 -0.36 -21.14 -4.75
C ARG A 51 -1.59 -21.63 -5.50
N LEU A 52 -2.71 -21.84 -4.80
CA LEU A 52 -3.97 -22.25 -5.42
C LEU A 52 -4.46 -21.22 -6.45
N ALA A 53 -4.43 -19.93 -6.09
CA ALA A 53 -4.78 -18.86 -7.01
C ALA A 53 -3.82 -18.82 -8.21
N MET A 54 -2.50 -18.95 -7.96
CA MET A 54 -1.49 -18.97 -9.01
C MET A 54 -1.70 -20.12 -10.02
N ASP A 55 -1.86 -21.34 -9.53
CA ASP A 55 -1.98 -22.54 -10.37
C ASP A 55 -3.28 -22.55 -11.17
N PHE A 56 -4.36 -21.97 -10.64
CA PHE A 56 -5.66 -21.99 -11.28
C PHE A 56 -5.87 -20.81 -12.24
N CYS A 57 -5.32 -19.64 -11.91
CA CYS A 57 -5.66 -18.39 -12.61
C CYS A 57 -4.54 -17.86 -13.50
N CYS A 58 -3.28 -18.21 -13.23
CA CYS A 58 -2.15 -17.62 -13.93
C CYS A 58 -1.58 -18.58 -14.98
N SER A 59 -1.56 -18.18 -16.25
CA SER A 59 -1.20 -19.05 -17.37
C SER A 59 0.25 -19.57 -17.34
N ASP A 60 1.15 -18.80 -16.74
CA ASP A 60 2.59 -19.08 -16.76
C ASP A 60 3.14 -19.62 -15.42
N ASN A 61 2.27 -19.88 -14.42
CA ASN A 61 2.64 -20.24 -13.05
C ASN A 61 3.75 -19.34 -12.42
N SER A 62 3.92 -18.12 -12.95
CA SER A 62 4.99 -17.21 -12.50
C SER A 62 4.41 -16.15 -11.57
N THR A 63 4.97 -16.08 -10.36
CA THR A 63 4.64 -15.12 -9.30
C THR A 63 4.69 -13.66 -9.77
N SER A 64 5.53 -13.35 -10.75
CA SER A 64 5.74 -12.00 -11.28
C SER A 64 4.96 -11.69 -12.57
N GLY A 65 4.37 -12.69 -13.22
CA GLY A 65 3.71 -12.54 -14.53
C GLY A 65 2.19 -12.58 -14.48
N CYS A 66 1.60 -12.81 -13.31
CA CYS A 66 0.16 -12.88 -13.17
C CYS A 66 -0.48 -11.50 -13.13
N ASP A 67 -1.53 -11.33 -13.93
CA ASP A 67 -2.24 -10.06 -14.04
C ASP A 67 -3.56 -10.09 -13.28
N PHE A 68 -3.44 -10.01 -11.96
CA PHE A 68 -4.57 -10.01 -11.04
C PHE A 68 -5.52 -8.84 -11.27
N TYR A 69 -5.01 -7.69 -11.73
CA TYR A 69 -5.83 -6.55 -12.08
C TYR A 69 -6.85 -6.92 -13.18
N GLU A 70 -6.41 -7.54 -14.28
CA GLU A 70 -7.33 -7.98 -15.34
C GLU A 70 -8.36 -8.98 -14.80
N MET A 71 -7.92 -9.93 -13.97
CA MET A 71 -8.83 -10.90 -13.33
C MET A 71 -9.85 -10.22 -12.42
N SER A 72 -9.48 -9.12 -11.76
CA SER A 72 -10.39 -8.35 -10.91
C SER A 72 -11.46 -7.59 -11.69
N GLN A 73 -11.33 -7.50 -13.02
CA GLN A 73 -12.33 -6.87 -13.89
C GLN A 73 -13.35 -7.88 -14.45
N ASP A 74 -13.06 -9.18 -14.40
CA ASP A 74 -13.89 -10.25 -14.98
C ASP A 74 -14.69 -11.01 -13.91
N ASN A 75 -15.84 -10.43 -13.52
CA ASN A 75 -16.69 -10.89 -12.42
C ASN A 75 -17.36 -12.26 -12.62
N GLU A 76 -17.18 -12.93 -13.76
CA GLU A 76 -17.79 -14.23 -14.05
C GLU A 76 -16.88 -15.41 -13.67
N THR A 77 -15.63 -15.12 -13.29
CA THR A 77 -14.61 -16.15 -13.05
C THR A 77 -14.34 -16.39 -11.57
N ILE A 78 -13.87 -17.59 -11.22
CA ILE A 78 -13.33 -17.85 -9.88
C ILE A 78 -12.10 -16.98 -9.59
N CYS A 79 -11.35 -16.62 -10.64
CA CYS A 79 -10.16 -15.80 -10.55
C CYS A 79 -10.44 -14.35 -10.12
N TYR A 80 -11.65 -13.84 -10.36
CA TYR A 80 -12.10 -12.58 -9.77
C TYR A 80 -12.11 -12.63 -8.24
N ASN A 81 -12.72 -13.68 -7.68
CA ASN A 81 -12.81 -13.81 -6.22
C ASN A 81 -11.44 -14.03 -5.59
N GLU A 82 -10.59 -14.87 -6.20
CA GLU A 82 -9.23 -15.09 -5.72
C GLU A 82 -8.40 -13.80 -5.80
N SER A 83 -8.44 -13.09 -6.92
CA SER A 83 -7.74 -11.80 -7.09
C SER A 83 -8.16 -10.79 -6.02
N LEU A 84 -9.47 -10.65 -5.79
CA LEU A 84 -10.01 -9.73 -4.79
C LEU A 84 -9.62 -10.11 -3.36
N ALA A 85 -9.62 -11.41 -3.03
CA ALA A 85 -9.21 -11.90 -1.72
C ALA A 85 -7.72 -11.65 -1.45
N LEU A 86 -6.86 -11.94 -2.42
CA LEU A 86 -5.42 -11.68 -2.30
C LEU A 86 -5.11 -10.18 -2.18
N TYR A 87 -5.81 -9.34 -2.93
CA TYR A 87 -5.63 -7.88 -2.89
C TYR A 87 -6.05 -7.28 -1.55
N ASN A 88 -7.19 -7.71 -1.00
CA ASN A 88 -7.73 -7.18 0.26
C ASN A 88 -7.08 -7.77 1.53
N ALA A 89 -6.19 -8.77 1.39
CA ALA A 89 -5.62 -9.50 2.51
C ALA A 89 -5.07 -8.59 3.63
N ASN A 90 -4.37 -7.49 3.32
CA ASN A 90 -3.90 -6.59 4.38
C ASN A 90 -5.03 -5.86 5.11
N GLY A 91 -6.09 -5.46 4.41
CA GLY A 91 -7.21 -4.71 4.96
C GLY A 91 -8.06 -5.56 5.90
N ASP A 92 -8.08 -6.87 5.67
CA ASP A 92 -8.88 -7.82 6.44
C ASP A 92 -8.21 -8.26 7.76
N THR A 93 -6.96 -7.85 8.01
CA THR A 93 -6.19 -8.29 9.20
C THR A 93 -6.38 -7.44 10.46
N ASN A 94 -7.16 -6.35 10.40
CA ASN A 94 -7.23 -5.31 11.44
C ASN A 94 -5.87 -4.67 11.80
N LEU A 95 -4.83 -4.89 10.99
CA LEU A 95 -3.54 -4.21 11.10
C LEU A 95 -3.62 -2.84 10.42
N ASP A 96 -2.71 -1.93 10.79
CA ASP A 96 -2.59 -0.63 10.13
C ASP A 96 -2.02 -0.83 8.70
N PRO A 97 -2.79 -0.55 7.63
CA PRO A 97 -2.33 -0.77 6.27
C PRO A 97 -1.28 0.27 5.82
N PHE A 98 -1.14 1.39 6.52
CA PHE A 98 -0.15 2.44 6.22
C PHE A 98 1.19 2.19 6.94
N PHE A 99 1.14 1.54 8.11
CA PHE A 99 2.31 1.29 8.95
C PHE A 99 2.30 -0.12 9.56
N LEU A 100 2.50 -1.14 8.73
CA LEU A 100 2.41 -2.56 9.12
C LEU A 100 3.13 -2.94 10.43
N TYR A 101 4.38 -2.52 10.61
CA TYR A 101 5.18 -2.91 11.79
C TYR A 101 5.06 -1.93 12.96
N TYR A 102 4.21 -0.91 12.84
CA TYR A 102 3.97 0.04 13.89
C TYR A 102 2.61 -0.24 14.53
N THR A 103 2.62 -0.54 15.81
CA THR A 103 1.40 -0.60 16.59
C THR A 103 1.26 0.69 17.38
N CYS A 104 0.26 1.51 17.06
CA CYS A 104 -0.25 2.48 18.02
C CYS A 104 -1.04 1.67 19.07
N ARG A 105 -0.36 1.11 20.07
CA ARG A 105 -1.03 0.42 21.17
C ARG A 105 -1.64 1.49 22.08
N LEU A 106 -2.96 1.62 22.01
CA LEU A 106 -3.73 2.52 22.88
C LEU A 106 -3.77 2.01 24.34
N ASP A 107 -3.32 0.78 24.57
CA ASP A 107 -3.52 -0.04 25.76
C ASP A 107 -2.21 -0.46 26.46
N GLU A 108 -1.03 -0.19 25.88
CA GLU A 108 0.26 -0.51 26.50
C GLU A 108 1.04 0.76 26.90
N PRO A 109 1.59 0.85 28.12
CA PRO A 109 2.51 1.92 28.47
C PRO A 109 3.76 1.83 27.58
N ASP A 110 4.15 2.96 26.99
CA ASP A 110 5.26 3.11 26.04
C ASP A 110 6.44 2.16 26.36
N PRO A 111 6.65 1.07 25.59
CA PRO A 111 7.86 0.30 25.75
C PRO A 111 9.05 1.12 25.27
N VAL A 112 10.20 0.92 25.92
CA VAL A 112 11.44 1.68 25.74
C VAL A 112 11.74 1.90 24.25
N VAL A 113 11.55 3.15 23.85
CA VAL A 113 11.82 3.79 22.57
C VAL A 113 12.83 3.02 21.70
N SER A 114 12.35 2.22 20.75
CA SER A 114 13.13 1.81 19.59
C SER A 114 13.46 3.05 18.74
N MET A 115 14.70 3.19 18.25
CA MET A 115 15.17 4.41 17.55
C MET A 115 14.26 4.88 16.40
N SER A 116 13.51 3.97 15.78
CA SER A 116 12.53 4.28 14.74
C SER A 116 11.39 5.19 15.26
N SER A 117 11.01 5.11 16.53
CA SER A 117 9.98 5.97 17.13
C SER A 117 10.47 7.38 17.44
N VAL A 118 11.79 7.59 17.64
CA VAL A 118 12.35 8.94 17.86
C VAL A 118 12.25 9.78 16.58
N VAL A 119 12.63 9.20 15.45
CA VAL A 119 12.62 9.90 14.14
C VAL A 119 11.19 10.24 13.76
N LEU A 120 10.26 9.29 13.93
CA LEU A 120 8.84 9.47 13.64
C LEU A 120 8.20 10.51 14.56
N ARG A 121 8.45 10.44 15.88
CA ARG A 121 7.95 11.42 16.85
C ARG A 121 8.51 12.82 16.62
N THR A 122 9.78 12.92 16.21
CA THR A 122 10.39 14.20 15.82
C THR A 122 9.75 14.74 14.55
N HIS A 123 9.41 13.86 13.60
CA HIS A 123 8.71 14.26 12.40
C HIS A 123 7.30 14.78 12.72
N TYR A 124 6.48 14.02 13.45
CA TYR A 124 5.13 14.43 13.83
C TYR A 124 5.10 15.74 14.63
N LYS A 125 6.02 15.93 15.59
CA LYS A 125 6.19 17.21 16.29
C LYS A 125 6.54 18.36 15.34
N LYS A 126 7.38 18.12 14.33
CA LYS A 126 7.72 19.15 13.33
C LYS A 126 6.54 19.52 12.43
N VAL A 127 5.59 18.61 12.18
CA VAL A 127 4.37 18.89 11.39
C VAL A 127 3.23 19.44 12.28
N GLY A 128 3.51 19.77 13.55
CA GLY A 128 2.50 20.30 14.47
C GLY A 128 1.45 19.28 14.92
N TYR A 129 1.69 17.99 14.68
CA TYR A 129 0.83 16.91 15.11
C TYR A 129 1.33 16.40 16.46
N GLU A 130 0.72 16.87 17.55
CA GLU A 130 0.81 16.19 18.84
C GLU A 130 -0.17 15.00 18.80
N GLN A 131 0.37 13.78 18.77
CA GLN A 131 -0.44 12.60 19.08
C GLN A 131 -0.87 12.69 20.55
N THR A 132 -2.00 13.34 20.80
CA THR A 132 -2.81 13.04 21.97
C THR A 132 -3.71 11.89 21.57
N CYS A 133 -3.42 10.69 22.07
CA CYS A 133 -4.38 9.59 22.01
C CYS A 133 -5.60 10.02 22.85
N SER A 134 -6.65 10.50 22.19
CA SER A 134 -7.87 11.01 22.83
C SER A 134 -8.80 9.84 23.20
N HIS A 135 -9.36 9.90 24.42
CA HIS A 135 -10.31 8.95 25.00
C HIS A 135 -11.63 8.83 24.22
#